data_AF-A0A0J6NJQ6-F1
#
_entry.id   AF-A0A0J6NJQ6-F1
#
_cell.length_a   1.000
_cell.length_b   1.000
_cell.length_c   1.000
_cell.angle_alpha   90.00
_cell.angle_beta   90.00
_cell.angle_gamma   90.00
#
_symmetry.space_group_name_H-M   'P 1'
#
loop_
_entity.id
_entity.type
_entity.pdbx_description
1 polymer ?
#
loop_
_entity_poly.entity_id
_entity_poly.type
_entity_poly.pdbx_seq_one_letter_code
_entity_poly.pdbx_strand_id
1 'polypeptide(L)'
;MSDSKIIEVVAGALMRPDGSFMLGSRPEGKPYAGYWEFPGGKVEPGESGEQALARELYEEMGIEMEAATPWLSKVHHYEHASVRLRFFRVWSWRGEPQPREGQRFAWQTPGACTVQPMLPANGPILKSLELPAAYAISCAHEIGVDAQLRRLEQGPAWGMVQIREPQMTRAELADFVAKAAAIVHGRGGKLLVNANPAWAAEWPVDGVHLNAARLEAIARRPDFAWVGASAHDAAQVARIGELGLDYALLGHVAATASHPGAAPLGWDGFRRCLADGAPAPVYALGGMSLDDLDAARRHGAHGVALMRGAWR
;
A
#
# COMPACT_ATOMS: atom_id res chain seq x y z
N MET A 1 -23.91 13.38 18.62
CA MET A 1 -22.54 12.84 18.73
C MET A 1 -21.66 14.04 19.01
N SER A 2 -20.95 14.10 20.14
CA SER A 2 -20.11 15.26 20.43
C SER A 2 -19.05 15.38 19.33
N ASP A 3 -18.82 16.60 18.85
CA ASP A 3 -17.69 16.98 17.99
C ASP A 3 -16.39 16.77 18.79
N SER A 4 -16.00 15.52 19.05
CA SER A 4 -14.74 15.22 19.70
C SER A 4 -13.64 15.65 18.73
N LYS A 5 -12.88 16.68 19.10
CA LYS A 5 -11.74 17.17 18.32
C LYS A 5 -10.82 16.00 17.96
N ILE A 6 -10.65 15.73 16.66
CA ILE A 6 -9.70 14.72 16.19
C ILE A 6 -8.28 15.23 16.46
N ILE A 7 -7.48 14.41 17.13
CA ILE A 7 -6.06 14.67 17.38
C ILE A 7 -5.29 14.19 16.15
N GLU A 8 -4.55 15.08 15.49
CA GLU A 8 -3.69 14.71 14.37
C GLU A 8 -2.33 14.21 14.92
N VAL A 9 -1.89 13.07 14.41
CA VAL A 9 -0.64 12.38 14.79
C VAL A 9 0.08 11.97 13.52
N VAL A 10 1.40 12.06 13.51
CA VAL A 10 2.26 11.58 12.42
C VAL A 10 3.12 10.41 12.89
N ALA A 11 3.42 9.51 11.96
CA ALA A 11 4.33 8.41 12.20
C ALA A 11 5.20 8.17 10.96
N GLY A 12 6.49 7.91 11.17
CA GLY A 12 7.48 7.70 10.10
C GLY A 12 7.98 6.26 10.06
N ALA A 13 7.79 5.59 8.92
CA ALA A 13 8.52 4.37 8.63
C ALA A 13 9.87 4.73 7.97
N LEU A 14 10.97 4.63 8.72
CA LEU A 14 12.31 4.78 8.17
C LEU A 14 12.61 3.56 7.31
N MET A 15 12.83 3.77 6.01
CA MET A 15 12.99 2.71 5.02
C MET A 15 14.46 2.57 4.62
N ARG A 16 14.95 1.33 4.54
CA ARG A 16 16.22 1.01 3.88
C ARG A 16 16.00 0.58 2.43
N PRO A 17 17.05 0.64 1.58
CA PRO A 17 16.97 0.20 0.18
C PRO A 17 16.54 -1.26 0.01
N ASP A 18 16.82 -2.12 1.00
CA ASP A 18 16.42 -3.54 1.00
C ASP A 18 14.94 -3.76 1.40
N GLY A 19 14.19 -2.69 1.69
CA GLY A 19 12.80 -2.73 2.13
C GLY A 19 12.62 -2.96 3.63
N SER A 20 13.70 -3.14 4.39
CA SER A 20 13.61 -3.19 5.85
C SER A 20 13.23 -1.83 6.44
N PHE A 21 12.58 -1.85 7.59
CA PHE A 21 12.07 -0.66 8.26
C PHE A 21 12.37 -0.67 9.75
N MET A 22 12.45 0.51 10.38
CA MET A 22 12.72 0.62 11.81
C MET A 22 11.44 0.72 12.64
N LEU A 23 11.43 0.05 13.80
CA LEU A 23 10.48 0.27 14.88
C LEU A 23 11.22 0.71 16.15
N GLY A 24 10.55 1.52 16.97
CA GLY A 24 10.97 1.91 18.31
C GLY A 24 10.08 1.28 19.39
N SER A 25 10.66 0.93 20.55
CA SER A 25 9.89 0.47 21.70
C SER A 25 9.39 1.65 22.54
N ARG A 26 8.16 1.57 23.03
CA ARG A 26 7.60 2.56 23.96
C ARG A 26 8.34 2.54 25.29
N PRO A 27 8.87 3.69 25.77
CA PRO A 27 9.58 3.77 27.04
C PRO A 27 8.65 3.50 28.23
N GLU A 28 9.26 3.20 29.38
CA GLU A 28 8.53 3.00 30.62
C GLU A 28 7.74 4.26 31.02
N GLY A 29 6.59 4.08 31.67
CA GLY A 29 5.71 5.19 32.10
C GLY A 29 4.77 5.76 31.02
N LYS A 30 4.95 5.44 29.73
CA LYS A 30 3.96 5.72 28.68
C LYS A 30 2.89 4.60 28.64
N PRO A 31 1.64 4.88 28.22
CA PRO A 31 0.67 3.82 27.91
C PRO A 31 1.28 2.80 26.93
N TYR A 32 1.05 1.51 27.15
CA TYR A 32 1.66 0.42 26.36
C TYR A 32 3.21 0.38 26.42
N ALA A 33 3.82 0.68 27.57
CA ALA A 33 5.26 0.52 27.77
C ALA A 33 5.76 -0.87 27.30
N GLY A 34 6.89 -0.89 26.59
CA GLY A 34 7.47 -2.10 26.00
C GLY A 34 6.88 -2.55 24.65
N TYR A 35 5.76 -1.97 24.20
CA TYR A 35 5.21 -2.23 22.86
C TYR A 35 6.03 -1.54 21.78
N TRP A 36 6.04 -2.09 20.57
CA TRP A 36 6.79 -1.56 19.44
C TRP A 36 5.91 -0.78 18.47
N GLU A 37 6.43 0.35 17.99
CA GLU A 37 5.74 1.25 17.08
C GLU A 37 6.64 2.02 16.12
N PHE A 38 6.01 2.70 15.17
CA PHE A 38 6.68 3.66 14.30
C PHE A 38 6.92 4.97 15.08
N PRO A 39 8.13 5.56 14.98
CA PRO A 39 8.44 6.83 15.64
C PRO A 39 7.58 7.98 15.10
N GLY A 40 7.29 8.95 15.96
CA GLY A 40 6.46 10.10 15.63
C GLY A 40 5.54 10.51 16.78
N GLY A 41 4.81 11.61 16.58
CA GLY A 41 4.04 12.22 17.64
C GLY A 41 2.93 13.13 17.13
N LYS A 42 2.45 14.00 18.02
CA LYS A 42 1.29 14.85 17.75
C LYS A 42 1.68 16.00 16.83
N VAL A 43 0.74 16.39 15.99
CA VAL A 43 0.86 17.62 15.20
C VAL A 43 0.49 18.82 16.08
N GLU A 44 1.43 19.74 16.25
CA GLU A 44 1.30 21.00 16.95
C GLU A 44 0.58 22.08 16.13
N PRO A 45 0.02 23.12 16.78
CA PRO A 45 -0.64 24.20 16.04
C PRO A 45 0.30 24.92 15.08
N GLY A 46 -0.04 24.91 13.79
CA GLY A 46 0.66 25.67 12.75
C GLY A 46 1.74 24.90 11.98
N GLU A 47 1.99 23.63 12.33
CA GLU A 47 2.93 22.78 11.59
C GLU A 47 2.23 21.88 10.55
N SER A 48 2.92 21.60 9.45
CA SER A 48 2.53 20.54 8.50
C SER A 48 2.87 19.17 9.08
N GLY A 49 2.29 18.10 8.52
CA GLY A 49 2.62 16.74 8.96
C GLY A 49 4.10 16.39 8.75
N GLU A 50 4.71 16.88 7.69
CA GLU A 50 6.15 16.72 7.43
C GLU A 50 7.01 17.49 8.44
N GLN A 51 6.59 18.70 8.84
CA GLN A 51 7.28 19.49 9.86
C GLN A 51 7.19 18.80 11.24
N ALA A 52 5.99 18.34 11.60
CA ALA A 52 5.77 17.53 12.80
C ALA A 52 6.69 16.31 12.81
N LEU A 53 6.72 15.56 11.71
CA LEU A 53 7.53 14.35 11.63
C LEU A 53 9.03 14.65 11.73
N ALA A 54 9.50 15.70 11.07
CA ALA A 54 10.90 16.11 11.15
C ALA A 54 11.31 16.45 12.59
N ARG A 55 10.46 17.20 13.31
CA ARG A 55 10.66 17.57 14.71
C ARG A 55 10.70 16.33 15.60
N GLU A 56 9.70 15.46 15.51
CA GLU A 56 9.58 14.24 16.31
C GLU A 56 10.76 13.29 16.07
N LEU A 57 11.18 13.08 14.81
CA LEU A 57 12.36 12.24 14.51
C LEU A 57 13.66 12.82 15.06
N TYR A 58 13.80 14.15 15.08
CA TYR A 58 14.95 14.79 15.68
C TYR A 58 14.94 14.67 17.22
N GLU A 59 13.79 14.89 17.85
CA GLU A 59 13.61 14.82 19.30
C GLU A 59 13.81 13.38 19.82
N GLU A 60 13.12 12.41 19.22
CA GLU A 60 13.15 11.01 19.66
C GLU A 60 14.41 10.28 19.23
N MET A 61 14.91 10.53 18.02
CA MET A 61 15.94 9.70 17.38
C MET A 61 17.23 10.44 17.05
N GLY A 62 17.22 11.78 17.09
CA GLY A 62 18.39 12.59 16.75
C GLY A 62 18.78 12.62 15.29
N ILE A 63 17.86 12.28 14.40
CA ILE A 63 18.09 12.31 12.95
C ILE A 63 17.41 13.53 12.31
N GLU A 64 18.02 14.04 11.26
CA GLU A 64 17.44 15.11 10.44
C GLU A 64 16.83 14.52 9.19
N MET A 65 15.49 14.57 9.07
CA MET A 65 14.77 14.06 7.91
C MET A 65 15.12 14.86 6.65
N GLU A 66 15.51 14.17 5.58
CA GLU A 66 15.84 14.81 4.29
C GLU A 66 14.77 14.56 3.21
N ALA A 67 14.29 13.32 3.12
CA ALA A 67 13.27 12.94 2.15
C ALA A 67 12.23 12.01 2.79
N ALA A 68 10.97 12.40 2.69
CA ALA A 68 9.83 11.59 3.07
C ALA A 68 8.69 11.74 2.06
N THR A 69 7.82 10.74 2.01
CA THR A 69 6.63 10.75 1.16
C THR A 69 5.40 10.37 1.98
N PRO A 70 4.26 11.04 1.79
CA PRO A 70 3.01 10.64 2.43
C PRO A 70 2.63 9.22 1.98
N TRP A 71 1.98 8.45 2.85
CA TRP A 71 1.67 7.06 2.55
C TRP A 71 0.24 6.64 2.90
N LEU A 72 -0.14 6.63 4.18
CA LEU A 72 -1.44 6.14 4.65
C LEU A 72 -2.02 7.04 5.74
N SER A 73 -3.34 7.00 5.91
CA SER A 73 -4.03 7.67 7.02
C SER A 73 -5.03 6.70 7.65
N LYS A 74 -5.05 6.65 8.98
CA LYS A 74 -6.00 5.86 9.75
C LYS A 74 -6.61 6.70 10.85
N VAL A 75 -7.93 6.64 10.99
CA VAL A 75 -8.62 7.22 12.13
C VAL A 75 -8.92 6.10 13.12
N HIS A 76 -8.42 6.27 14.34
CA HIS A 76 -8.71 5.37 15.46
C HIS A 76 -9.56 6.11 16.49
N HIS A 77 -10.69 5.51 16.85
CA HIS A 77 -11.59 6.02 17.88
C HIS A 77 -11.30 5.28 19.18
N TYR A 78 -10.76 6.00 20.16
CA TYR A 78 -10.63 5.55 21.54
C TYR A 78 -11.81 6.06 22.36
N GLU A 79 -12.07 5.44 23.52
CA GLU A 79 -13.18 5.85 24.42
C GLU A 79 -13.14 7.35 24.79
N HIS A 80 -11.94 7.94 24.85
CA HIS A 80 -11.72 9.31 25.32
C HIS A 80 -11.32 10.31 24.21
N ALA A 81 -10.98 9.85 23.00
CA ALA A 81 -10.54 10.71 21.90
C ALA A 81 -10.54 9.99 20.55
N SER A 82 -10.66 10.76 19.46
CA SER A 82 -10.39 10.28 18.10
C SER A 82 -9.01 10.74 17.66
N VAL A 83 -8.21 9.85 17.08
CA VAL A 83 -6.86 10.16 16.59
C VAL A 83 -6.76 9.84 15.12
N ARG A 84 -6.29 10.77 14.29
CA ARG A 84 -5.91 10.54 12.89
C ARG A 84 -4.40 10.38 12.80
N LEU A 85 -3.95 9.17 12.48
CA LEU A 85 -2.56 8.83 12.27
C LEU A 85 -2.24 8.94 10.79
N ARG A 86 -1.34 9.86 10.43
CA ARG A 86 -0.79 10.02 9.08
C ARG A 86 0.60 9.39 9.03
N PHE A 87 0.73 8.37 8.21
CA PHE A 87 1.98 7.65 7.99
C PHE A 87 2.74 8.24 6.82
N PHE A 88 4.03 8.42 7.04
CA PHE A 88 5.02 8.76 6.03
C PHE A 88 6.02 7.63 5.90
N ARG A 89 6.58 7.48 4.70
CA ARG A 89 7.81 6.70 4.50
C ARG A 89 8.98 7.68 4.38
N VAL A 90 9.99 7.47 5.21
CA VAL A 90 11.20 8.28 5.26
C VAL A 90 12.30 7.52 4.53
N TRP A 91 12.81 8.10 3.46
CA TRP A 91 13.73 7.46 2.51
C TRP A 91 15.18 7.88 2.72
N SER A 92 15.41 9.08 3.26
CA SER A 92 16.75 9.55 3.62
C SER A 92 16.70 10.52 4.80
N TRP A 93 17.78 10.50 5.57
CA TRP A 93 17.99 11.32 6.76
C TRP A 93 19.50 11.44 7.04
N ARG A 94 19.89 12.47 7.80
CA ARG A 94 21.24 12.61 8.35
C ARG A 94 21.31 12.17 9.80
N GLY A 95 22.47 11.68 10.20
CA GLY A 95 22.73 11.15 11.54
C GLY A 95 22.34 9.69 11.70
N GLU A 96 22.76 9.09 12.81
CA GLU A 96 22.39 7.73 13.18
C GLU A 96 21.28 7.76 14.25
N PRO A 97 20.22 6.93 14.13
CA PRO A 97 19.19 6.82 15.15
C PRO A 97 19.74 6.51 16.54
N GLN A 98 19.47 7.39 17.50
CA GLN A 98 19.87 7.27 18.90
C GLN A 98 18.66 7.30 19.83
N PRO A 99 18.57 6.44 20.85
CA PRO A 99 17.39 6.35 21.71
C PRO A 99 17.35 7.49 22.74
N ARG A 100 16.92 8.69 22.31
CA ARG A 100 16.95 9.89 23.16
C ARG A 100 15.93 9.91 24.30
N GLU A 101 14.95 9.01 24.27
CA GLU A 101 13.91 8.81 25.29
C GLU A 101 14.04 7.48 26.06
N GLY A 102 15.15 6.76 25.90
CA GLY A 102 15.34 5.44 26.53
C GLY A 102 14.60 4.29 25.84
N GLN A 103 14.17 4.49 24.59
CA GLN A 103 13.63 3.47 23.72
C GLN A 103 14.69 2.48 23.21
N ARG A 104 14.24 1.37 22.62
CA ARG A 104 15.09 0.48 21.82
C ARG A 104 14.64 0.58 20.37
N PHE A 105 15.58 0.44 19.45
CA PHE A 105 15.29 0.38 18.03
C PHE A 105 15.60 -0.99 17.46
N ALA A 106 14.80 -1.41 16.49
CA ALA A 106 15.02 -2.65 15.78
C ALA A 106 14.63 -2.51 14.31
N TRP A 107 15.52 -2.95 13.42
CA TRP A 107 15.22 -3.11 12.00
C TRP A 107 14.43 -4.39 11.77
N GLN A 108 13.36 -4.29 11.00
CA GLN A 108 12.40 -5.34 10.73
C GLN A 108 12.28 -5.57 9.23
N THR A 109 12.01 -6.82 8.85
CA THR A 109 11.69 -7.19 7.48
C THR A 109 10.17 -7.31 7.34
N PRO A 110 9.55 -6.75 6.28
CA PRO A 110 8.12 -6.91 6.03
C PRO A 110 7.72 -8.39 6.02
N GLY A 111 6.63 -8.72 6.72
CA GLY A 111 6.15 -10.11 6.87
C GLY A 111 6.96 -11.00 7.82
N ALA A 112 8.09 -10.52 8.37
CA ALA A 112 8.98 -11.29 9.23
C ALA A 112 9.49 -10.45 10.42
N CYS A 113 8.57 -9.79 11.13
CA CYS A 113 8.92 -9.02 12.33
C CYS A 113 9.43 -9.93 13.46
N THR A 114 10.53 -9.54 14.08
CA THR A 114 11.24 -10.26 15.15
C THR A 114 10.95 -9.71 16.55
N VAL A 115 10.40 -8.50 16.64
CA VAL A 115 10.08 -7.85 17.92
C VAL A 115 8.60 -7.93 18.27
N GLN A 116 8.28 -8.03 19.55
CA GLN A 116 6.92 -8.12 20.11
C GLN A 116 6.89 -7.58 21.56
N PRO A 117 5.72 -7.17 22.10
CA PRO A 117 4.42 -7.05 21.42
C PRO A 117 4.31 -5.80 20.52
N MET A 118 3.49 -5.88 19.48
CA MET A 118 3.21 -4.75 18.57
C MET A 118 2.04 -3.92 19.07
N LEU A 119 2.11 -2.60 18.91
CA LEU A 119 0.93 -1.75 19.14
C LEU A 119 -0.19 -2.21 18.19
N PRO A 120 -1.42 -2.50 18.68
CA PRO A 120 -2.48 -3.07 17.84
C PRO A 120 -2.80 -2.27 16.57
N ALA A 121 -2.69 -0.94 16.64
CA ALA A 121 -2.91 -0.05 15.50
C ALA A 121 -1.93 -0.27 14.33
N ASN A 122 -0.76 -0.87 14.58
CA ASN A 122 0.26 -1.06 13.55
C ASN A 122 0.05 -2.31 12.69
N GLY A 123 -0.77 -3.28 13.10
CA GLY A 123 -0.99 -4.52 12.36
C GLY A 123 -1.33 -4.30 10.87
N PRO A 124 -2.34 -3.46 10.54
CA PRO A 124 -2.66 -3.13 9.14
C PRO A 124 -1.53 -2.44 8.38
N ILE A 125 -0.70 -1.64 9.07
CA ILE A 125 0.44 -0.93 8.47
C ILE A 125 1.59 -1.89 8.19
N LEU A 126 1.88 -2.81 9.11
CA LEU A 126 2.88 -3.86 8.93
C LEU A 126 2.54 -4.75 7.74
N LYS A 127 1.26 -5.16 7.63
CA LYS A 127 0.78 -5.88 6.45
C LYS A 127 0.95 -5.05 5.18
N SER A 128 0.65 -3.75 5.23
CA SER A 128 0.83 -2.84 4.09
C SER A 128 2.28 -2.71 3.62
N LEU A 129 3.28 -2.98 4.47
CA LEU A 129 4.70 -2.99 4.08
C LEU A 129 5.10 -4.25 3.28
N GLU A 130 4.31 -5.32 3.32
CA GLU A 130 4.56 -6.53 2.52
C GLU A 130 4.20 -6.36 1.03
N LEU A 131 3.49 -5.27 0.71
CA LEU A 131 3.15 -4.92 -0.65
C LEU A 131 4.39 -4.38 -1.38
N PRO A 132 4.66 -4.83 -2.63
CA PRO A 132 5.83 -4.39 -3.37
C PRO A 132 5.68 -2.96 -3.91
N ALA A 133 6.78 -2.25 -4.10
CA ALA A 133 6.75 -0.89 -4.67
C ALA A 133 6.22 -0.84 -6.13
N ALA A 134 6.31 -1.96 -6.85
CA ALA A 134 5.76 -2.12 -8.17
C ALA A 134 5.15 -3.51 -8.33
N TYR A 135 4.04 -3.62 -9.06
CA TYR A 135 3.46 -4.93 -9.37
C TYR A 135 2.89 -4.98 -10.78
N ALA A 136 2.86 -6.20 -11.35
CA ALA A 136 2.49 -6.43 -12.73
C ALA A 136 1.03 -6.88 -12.89
N ILE A 137 0.38 -6.47 -13.96
CA ILE A 137 -0.96 -6.84 -14.37
C ILE A 137 -0.86 -7.51 -15.74
N SER A 138 -1.41 -8.71 -15.89
CA SER A 138 -1.34 -9.46 -17.15
C SER A 138 -1.89 -8.69 -18.35
N CYS A 139 -1.38 -9.00 -19.55
CA CYS A 139 -1.96 -8.57 -20.82
C CYS A 139 -2.00 -9.74 -21.82
N ALA A 140 -2.35 -10.93 -21.34
CA ALA A 140 -2.34 -12.17 -22.10
C ALA A 140 -3.24 -12.11 -23.35
N HIS A 141 -4.36 -11.39 -23.29
CA HIS A 141 -5.19 -11.15 -24.46
C HIS A 141 -4.45 -10.44 -25.61
N GLU A 142 -3.47 -9.57 -25.31
CA GLU A 142 -2.70 -8.84 -26.33
C GLU A 142 -1.51 -9.65 -26.86
N ILE A 143 -0.81 -10.39 -25.99
CA ILE A 143 0.47 -11.02 -26.32
C ILE A 143 0.37 -12.55 -26.49
N GLY A 144 -0.77 -13.14 -26.12
CA GLY A 144 -0.97 -14.59 -26.03
C GLY A 144 -0.62 -15.16 -24.65
N VAL A 145 -1.39 -16.15 -24.20
CA VAL A 145 -1.19 -16.82 -22.89
C VAL A 145 0.20 -17.44 -22.79
N ASP A 146 0.66 -18.16 -23.82
CA ASP A 146 1.98 -18.80 -23.78
C ASP A 146 3.12 -17.79 -23.71
N ALA A 147 3.00 -16.64 -24.39
CA ALA A 147 3.99 -15.58 -24.29
C ALA A 147 3.97 -14.92 -22.91
N GLN A 148 2.79 -14.74 -22.33
CA GLN A 148 2.63 -14.20 -20.98
C GLN A 148 3.27 -15.12 -19.93
N LEU A 149 3.05 -16.43 -20.02
CA LEU A 149 3.66 -17.42 -19.13
C LEU A 149 5.19 -17.45 -19.28
N ARG A 150 5.72 -17.46 -20.51
CA ARG A 150 7.18 -17.35 -20.73
C ARG A 150 7.78 -16.09 -20.11
N ARG A 151 7.10 -14.95 -20.21
CA ARG A 151 7.54 -13.69 -19.58
C ARG A 151 7.47 -13.74 -18.05
N LEU A 152 6.49 -14.44 -17.48
CA LEU A 152 6.44 -14.71 -16.04
C LEU A 152 7.60 -15.60 -15.58
N GLU A 153 8.07 -16.53 -16.41
CA GLU A 153 9.19 -17.43 -16.09
C GLU A 153 10.55 -16.74 -16.25
N GLN A 154 10.73 -15.97 -17.32
CA GLN A 154 12.04 -15.45 -17.74
C GLN A 154 12.27 -13.98 -17.33
N GLY A 155 11.20 -13.23 -17.08
CA GLY A 155 11.26 -11.81 -16.72
C GLY A 155 11.61 -11.57 -15.25
N PRO A 156 11.46 -10.32 -14.78
CA PRO A 156 11.66 -9.96 -13.37
C PRO A 156 10.83 -10.82 -12.42
N ALA A 157 11.38 -11.13 -11.25
CA ALA A 157 10.64 -11.77 -10.17
C ALA A 157 9.73 -10.73 -9.50
N TRP A 158 8.50 -10.60 -10.00
CA TRP A 158 7.51 -9.69 -9.44
C TRP A 158 7.07 -10.16 -8.05
N GLY A 159 7.17 -9.27 -7.06
CA GLY A 159 6.65 -9.55 -5.71
C GLY A 159 5.13 -9.74 -5.67
N MET A 160 4.42 -9.21 -6.68
CA MET A 160 2.99 -9.41 -6.86
C MET A 160 2.62 -9.35 -8.35
N VAL A 161 1.72 -10.24 -8.79
CA VAL A 161 1.18 -10.30 -10.14
C VAL A 161 -0.34 -10.39 -10.06
N GLN A 162 -1.06 -9.59 -10.85
CA GLN A 162 -2.50 -9.66 -11.00
C GLN A 162 -2.86 -10.21 -12.38
N ILE A 163 -3.62 -11.32 -12.41
CA ILE A 163 -4.26 -11.82 -13.63
C ILE A 163 -5.54 -11.03 -13.86
N ARG A 164 -5.62 -10.32 -14.98
CA ARG A 164 -6.76 -9.49 -15.38
C ARG A 164 -7.06 -9.67 -16.86
N GLU A 165 -7.80 -10.72 -17.18
CA GLU A 165 -8.22 -11.04 -18.55
C GLU A 165 -9.76 -11.11 -18.61
N PRO A 166 -10.46 -9.96 -18.62
CA PRO A 166 -11.93 -9.92 -18.60
C PRO A 166 -12.58 -10.57 -19.84
N GLN A 167 -11.79 -10.84 -20.89
CA GLN A 167 -12.23 -11.50 -22.12
C GLN A 167 -12.30 -13.03 -21.99
N MET A 168 -11.63 -13.62 -21.00
CA MET A 168 -11.60 -15.07 -20.82
C MET A 168 -12.87 -15.57 -20.14
N THR A 169 -13.33 -16.75 -20.55
CA THR A 169 -14.34 -17.51 -19.81
C THR A 169 -13.80 -17.93 -18.44
N ARG A 170 -14.70 -18.35 -17.52
CA ARG A 170 -14.28 -18.87 -16.20
C ARG A 170 -13.28 -20.02 -16.32
N ALA A 171 -13.48 -20.93 -17.28
CA ALA A 171 -12.63 -22.10 -17.45
C ALA A 171 -11.23 -21.74 -17.98
N GLU A 172 -11.16 -20.88 -19.00
CA GLU A 172 -9.89 -20.39 -19.54
C GLU A 172 -9.11 -19.59 -18.49
N LEU A 173 -9.81 -18.73 -17.75
CA LEU A 173 -9.19 -17.95 -16.68
C LEU A 173 -8.66 -18.85 -15.55
N ALA A 174 -9.40 -19.89 -15.17
CA ALA A 174 -8.96 -20.85 -14.16
C ALA A 174 -7.68 -21.59 -14.58
N ASP A 175 -7.62 -22.07 -15.84
CA ASP A 175 -6.43 -22.73 -16.38
C ASP A 175 -5.22 -21.79 -16.42
N PHE A 176 -5.41 -20.55 -16.88
CA PHE A 176 -4.33 -19.56 -16.92
C PHE A 176 -3.85 -19.19 -15.50
N VAL A 177 -4.76 -18.98 -14.56
CA VAL A 177 -4.44 -18.71 -13.15
C VAL A 177 -3.63 -19.85 -12.54
N ALA A 178 -4.02 -21.11 -12.77
CA ALA A 178 -3.29 -22.25 -12.22
C ALA A 178 -1.84 -22.32 -12.72
N LYS A 179 -1.61 -22.11 -14.02
CA LYS A 179 -0.27 -22.08 -14.61
C LYS A 179 0.56 -20.89 -14.12
N ALA A 180 -0.03 -19.71 -14.08
CA ALA A 180 0.64 -18.50 -13.61
C ALA A 180 0.97 -18.59 -12.11
N ALA A 181 0.10 -19.18 -11.28
CA ALA A 181 0.32 -19.36 -9.85
C ALA A 181 1.56 -20.20 -9.58
N ALA A 182 1.69 -21.35 -10.27
CA ALA A 182 2.85 -22.22 -10.13
C ALA A 182 4.18 -21.47 -10.37
N ILE A 183 4.22 -20.60 -11.38
CA ILE A 183 5.40 -19.79 -11.70
C ILE A 183 5.62 -18.70 -10.65
N VAL A 184 4.58 -17.92 -10.34
CA VAL A 184 4.68 -16.75 -9.44
C VAL A 184 5.04 -17.18 -8.01
N HIS A 185 4.37 -18.20 -7.48
CA HIS A 185 4.66 -18.75 -6.16
C HIS A 185 6.03 -19.41 -6.09
N GLY A 186 6.43 -20.14 -7.13
CA GLY A 186 7.76 -20.74 -7.23
C GLY A 186 8.90 -19.71 -7.22
N ARG A 187 8.59 -18.45 -7.53
CA ARG A 187 9.52 -17.31 -7.48
C ARG A 187 9.30 -16.40 -6.27
N GLY A 188 8.50 -16.82 -5.29
CA GLY A 188 8.24 -16.09 -4.04
C GLY A 188 7.28 -14.89 -4.18
N GLY A 189 6.64 -14.72 -5.34
CA GLY A 189 5.67 -13.67 -5.58
C GLY A 189 4.25 -14.06 -5.13
N LYS A 190 3.37 -13.07 -5.04
CA LYS A 190 1.93 -13.25 -4.77
C LYS A 190 1.13 -13.17 -6.07
N LEU A 191 0.16 -14.07 -6.26
CA LEU A 191 -0.76 -14.05 -7.39
C LEU A 191 -2.15 -13.59 -6.95
N LEU A 192 -2.65 -12.53 -7.57
CA LEU A 192 -4.03 -12.05 -7.42
C LEU A 192 -4.81 -12.24 -8.72
N VAL A 193 -6.13 -12.34 -8.62
CA VAL A 193 -7.00 -12.42 -9.79
C VAL A 193 -8.10 -11.37 -9.77
N ASN A 194 -8.31 -10.69 -10.91
CA ASN A 194 -9.43 -9.79 -11.10
C ASN A 194 -10.69 -10.56 -11.57
N ALA A 195 -11.31 -11.31 -10.67
CA ALA A 195 -12.50 -12.13 -10.99
C ALA A 195 -13.57 -12.09 -9.89
N ASN A 196 -14.76 -12.62 -10.16
CA ASN A 196 -15.77 -12.82 -9.12
C ASN A 196 -15.15 -13.59 -7.94
N PRO A 197 -15.16 -13.06 -6.70
CA PRO A 197 -14.56 -13.73 -5.54
C PRO A 197 -15.06 -15.16 -5.32
N ALA A 198 -16.32 -15.45 -5.69
CA ALA A 198 -16.88 -16.79 -5.61
C ALA A 198 -16.19 -17.80 -6.54
N TRP A 199 -15.59 -17.37 -7.64
CA TRP A 199 -14.82 -18.24 -8.53
C TRP A 199 -13.42 -18.48 -7.99
N ALA A 200 -12.80 -17.44 -7.44
CA ALA A 200 -11.40 -17.44 -7.01
C ALA A 200 -11.16 -18.28 -5.74
N ALA A 201 -12.21 -18.59 -4.96
CA ALA A 201 -12.10 -19.37 -3.73
C ALA A 201 -11.55 -20.79 -3.96
N GLU A 202 -11.70 -21.33 -5.17
CA GLU A 202 -11.22 -22.66 -5.57
C GLU A 202 -9.87 -22.61 -6.31
N TRP A 203 -9.30 -21.42 -6.52
CA TRP A 203 -8.11 -21.21 -7.34
C TRP A 203 -6.87 -20.99 -6.47
N PRO A 204 -5.66 -21.33 -6.97
CA PRO A 204 -4.41 -21.14 -6.23
C PRO A 204 -3.97 -19.66 -6.26
N VAL A 205 -4.75 -18.78 -5.62
CA VAL A 205 -4.48 -17.34 -5.55
C VAL A 205 -4.27 -16.90 -4.11
N ASP A 206 -3.43 -15.89 -3.91
CA ASP A 206 -3.25 -15.22 -2.62
C ASP A 206 -4.37 -14.21 -2.34
N GLY A 207 -5.16 -13.89 -3.36
CA GLY A 207 -6.25 -12.96 -3.21
C GLY A 207 -6.94 -12.50 -4.49
N VAL A 208 -7.84 -11.55 -4.30
CA VAL A 208 -8.73 -11.06 -5.36
C VAL A 208 -8.59 -9.56 -5.55
N HIS A 209 -8.75 -9.13 -6.79
CA HIS A 209 -8.90 -7.72 -7.14
C HIS A 209 -10.32 -7.46 -7.62
N LEU A 210 -11.01 -6.47 -7.05
CA LEU A 210 -12.32 -6.03 -7.48
C LEU A 210 -12.18 -4.92 -8.52
N ASN A 211 -12.95 -4.98 -9.60
CA ASN A 211 -13.13 -3.79 -10.44
C ASN A 211 -14.11 -2.82 -9.73
N ALA A 212 -14.22 -1.59 -10.24
CA ALA A 212 -15.09 -0.56 -9.64
C ALA A 212 -16.54 -1.06 -9.46
N ALA A 213 -17.14 -1.71 -10.45
CA ALA A 213 -18.50 -2.24 -10.34
C ALA A 213 -18.65 -3.27 -9.20
N ARG A 214 -17.67 -4.17 -9.01
CA ARG A 214 -17.69 -5.13 -7.90
C ARG A 214 -17.43 -4.48 -6.54
N LEU A 215 -16.62 -3.42 -6.48
CA LEU A 215 -16.41 -2.64 -5.26
C LEU A 215 -17.72 -2.04 -4.76
N GLU A 216 -18.51 -1.44 -5.66
CA GLU A 216 -19.82 -0.87 -5.32
C GLU A 216 -20.84 -1.94 -4.89
N ALA A 217 -20.78 -3.12 -5.52
CA ALA A 217 -21.77 -4.17 -5.30
C ALA A 217 -21.59 -4.93 -3.96
N ILE A 218 -20.40 -4.87 -3.34
CA ILE A 218 -20.13 -5.65 -2.14
C ILE A 218 -20.49 -4.88 -0.86
N ALA A 219 -21.12 -5.58 0.08
CA ALA A 219 -21.41 -5.04 1.41
C ALA A 219 -20.29 -5.31 2.42
N ARG A 220 -19.47 -6.34 2.19
CA ARG A 220 -18.41 -6.80 3.10
C ARG A 220 -17.18 -7.24 2.32
N ARG A 221 -16.02 -7.15 2.97
CA ARG A 221 -14.74 -7.67 2.47
C ARG A 221 -14.85 -9.17 2.13
N PRO A 222 -14.45 -9.60 0.93
CA PRO A 222 -14.22 -11.01 0.62
C PRO A 222 -13.19 -11.66 1.55
N ASP A 223 -13.38 -12.94 1.88
CA ASP A 223 -12.49 -13.68 2.77
C ASP A 223 -11.27 -14.22 2.02
N PHE A 224 -10.33 -13.33 1.73
CA PHE A 224 -9.02 -13.65 1.15
C PHE A 224 -7.91 -12.97 1.94
N ALA A 225 -6.70 -13.54 1.88
CA ALA A 225 -5.52 -12.93 2.50
C ALA A 225 -5.28 -11.52 1.94
N TRP A 226 -5.40 -11.35 0.63
CA TRP A 226 -5.31 -10.05 -0.04
C TRP A 226 -6.59 -9.69 -0.81
N VAL A 227 -7.13 -8.52 -0.55
CA VAL A 227 -8.24 -7.95 -1.32
C VAL A 227 -7.89 -6.53 -1.71
N GLY A 228 -7.84 -6.25 -3.02
CA GLY A 228 -7.74 -4.89 -3.52
C GLY A 228 -8.89 -4.53 -4.43
N ALA A 229 -8.99 -3.25 -4.78
CA ALA A 229 -9.98 -2.79 -5.75
C ALA A 229 -9.48 -1.66 -6.65
N SER A 230 -10.09 -1.54 -7.83
CA SER A 230 -9.91 -0.39 -8.70
C SER A 230 -10.78 0.77 -8.22
N ALA A 231 -10.21 1.96 -8.17
CA ALA A 231 -10.87 3.22 -7.85
C ALA A 231 -10.55 4.27 -8.92
N HIS A 232 -11.49 5.18 -9.14
CA HIS A 232 -11.38 6.26 -10.12
C HIS A 232 -11.58 7.66 -9.50
N ASP A 233 -12.02 7.73 -8.25
CA ASP A 233 -12.25 8.96 -7.52
C ASP A 233 -12.02 8.78 -6.01
N ALA A 234 -12.18 9.88 -5.25
CA ALA A 234 -12.01 9.90 -3.80
C ALA A 234 -13.04 9.04 -3.06
N ALA A 235 -14.28 8.96 -3.56
CA ALA A 235 -15.36 8.22 -2.91
C ALA A 235 -15.08 6.72 -2.96
N GLN A 236 -14.58 6.21 -4.09
CA GLN A 236 -14.16 4.82 -4.22
C GLN A 236 -12.95 4.49 -3.36
N VAL A 237 -11.99 5.40 -3.25
CA VAL A 237 -10.86 5.24 -2.30
C VAL A 237 -11.36 5.17 -0.85
N ALA A 238 -12.29 6.03 -0.46
CA ALA A 238 -12.90 5.97 0.87
C ALA A 238 -13.64 4.65 1.11
N ARG A 239 -14.41 4.18 0.13
CA ARG A 239 -15.14 2.90 0.17
C ARG A 239 -14.23 1.70 0.39
N ILE A 240 -13.06 1.67 -0.24
CA ILE A 240 -12.01 0.66 0.00
C ILE A 240 -11.58 0.65 1.47
N GLY A 241 -11.43 1.83 2.06
CA GLY A 241 -11.13 2.01 3.48
C GLY A 241 -12.23 1.49 4.42
N GLU A 242 -13.49 1.85 4.15
CA GLU A 242 -14.66 1.41 4.92
C GLU A 242 -14.82 -0.11 4.92
N LEU A 243 -14.56 -0.73 3.77
CA LEU A 243 -14.61 -2.18 3.62
C LEU A 243 -13.37 -2.88 4.20
N GLY A 244 -12.35 -2.14 4.63
CA GLY A 244 -11.10 -2.72 5.14
C GLY A 244 -10.32 -3.51 4.09
N LEU A 245 -10.36 -3.08 2.83
CA LEU A 245 -9.55 -3.70 1.78
C LEU A 245 -8.06 -3.34 1.95
N ASP A 246 -7.17 -4.17 1.41
CA ASP A 246 -5.74 -4.09 1.67
C ASP A 246 -5.00 -3.10 0.76
N TYR A 247 -5.53 -2.80 -0.43
CA TYR A 247 -4.94 -1.81 -1.33
C TYR A 247 -5.93 -1.31 -2.40
N ALA A 248 -5.58 -0.21 -3.06
CA ALA A 248 -6.32 0.36 -4.18
C ALA A 248 -5.44 0.47 -5.44
N LEU A 249 -6.06 0.34 -6.62
CA LEU A 249 -5.53 0.81 -7.89
C LEU A 249 -6.27 2.09 -8.28
N LEU A 250 -5.59 3.24 -8.22
CA LEU A 250 -6.17 4.52 -8.61
C LEU A 250 -5.65 4.94 -9.99
N GLY A 251 -6.57 5.12 -10.93
CA GLY A 251 -6.23 5.46 -12.30
C GLY A 251 -7.42 5.89 -13.16
N HIS A 252 -7.19 6.38 -14.38
CA HIS A 252 -5.89 6.41 -15.07
C HIS A 252 -5.15 7.71 -14.80
N VAL A 253 -3.90 7.62 -14.32
CA VAL A 253 -3.07 8.79 -14.00
C VAL A 253 -2.60 9.51 -15.26
N ALA A 254 -2.14 8.76 -16.26
CA ALA A 254 -1.76 9.27 -17.57
C ALA A 254 -2.67 8.71 -18.67
N ALA A 255 -2.56 9.27 -19.87
CA ALA A 255 -3.24 8.75 -21.05
C ALA A 255 -2.85 7.28 -21.28
N THR A 256 -3.84 6.42 -21.53
CA THR A 256 -3.61 4.98 -21.66
C THR A 256 -4.46 4.41 -22.79
N ALA A 257 -3.86 3.49 -23.56
CA ALA A 257 -4.57 2.75 -24.61
C ALA A 257 -5.69 1.85 -24.04
N SER A 258 -5.68 1.56 -22.74
CA SER A 258 -6.75 0.79 -22.10
C SER A 258 -8.05 1.58 -21.91
N HIS A 259 -8.00 2.92 -21.97
CA HIS A 259 -9.17 3.81 -21.84
C HIS A 259 -9.03 5.00 -22.81
N PRO A 260 -9.16 4.76 -24.13
CA PRO A 260 -8.99 5.80 -25.13
C PRO A 260 -10.07 6.87 -24.98
N GLY A 261 -9.66 8.15 -24.92
CA GLY A 261 -10.58 9.30 -24.85
C GLY A 261 -11.07 9.69 -23.45
N ALA A 262 -10.78 8.90 -22.41
CA ALA A 262 -11.03 9.32 -21.03
C ALA A 262 -10.00 10.38 -20.61
N ALA A 263 -10.47 11.47 -19.98
CA ALA A 263 -9.56 12.46 -19.41
C ALA A 263 -8.73 11.82 -18.28
N PRO A 264 -7.39 11.87 -18.33
CA PRO A 264 -6.56 11.32 -17.28
C PRO A 264 -6.75 12.12 -15.99
N LEU A 265 -6.63 11.44 -14.86
CA LEU A 265 -6.69 12.05 -13.55
C LEU A 265 -5.54 13.07 -13.34
N GLY A 266 -4.36 12.75 -13.89
CA GLY A 266 -3.12 13.47 -13.63
C GLY A 266 -2.66 13.33 -12.18
N TRP A 267 -1.43 13.77 -11.89
CA TRP A 267 -0.90 13.74 -10.52
C TRP A 267 -1.65 14.65 -9.55
N ASP A 268 -2.17 15.78 -10.03
CA ASP A 268 -2.99 16.66 -9.22
C ASP A 268 -4.34 16.03 -8.86
N GLY A 269 -5.00 15.35 -9.80
CA GLY A 269 -6.21 14.59 -9.50
C GLY A 269 -5.94 13.43 -8.57
N PHE A 270 -4.82 12.72 -8.76
CA PHE A 270 -4.40 11.62 -7.89
C PHE A 270 -4.23 12.11 -6.45
N ARG A 271 -3.51 13.21 -6.26
CA ARG A 271 -3.33 13.83 -4.94
C ARG A 271 -4.66 14.31 -4.34
N ARG A 272 -5.56 14.87 -5.15
CA ARG A 272 -6.90 15.27 -4.68
C ARG A 272 -7.72 14.09 -4.18
N CYS A 273 -7.65 12.94 -4.84
CA CYS A 273 -8.33 11.72 -4.37
C CYS A 273 -7.81 11.22 -3.02
N LEU A 274 -6.59 11.60 -2.62
CA LEU A 274 -5.94 11.20 -1.38
C LEU A 274 -5.85 12.34 -0.35
N ALA A 275 -6.51 13.49 -0.59
CA ALA A 275 -6.34 14.69 0.22
C ALA A 275 -6.72 14.50 1.70
N ASP A 276 -7.76 13.70 1.97
CA ASP A 276 -8.19 13.36 3.33
C ASP A 276 -7.36 12.22 3.96
N GLY A 277 -6.35 11.74 3.23
CA GLY A 277 -5.46 10.66 3.60
C GLY A 277 -5.90 9.31 3.02
N ALA A 278 -4.93 8.55 2.51
CA ALA A 278 -5.18 7.24 1.90
C ALA A 278 -5.53 6.18 2.97
N PRO A 279 -6.73 5.58 2.97
CA PRO A 279 -7.14 4.64 4.02
C PRO A 279 -6.47 3.27 3.87
N ALA A 280 -5.85 2.99 2.73
CA ALA A 280 -5.09 1.79 2.40
C ALA A 280 -4.01 2.16 1.36
N PRO A 281 -2.97 1.32 1.17
CA PRO A 281 -1.97 1.49 0.12
C PRO A 281 -2.61 1.73 -1.25
N VAL A 282 -2.26 2.85 -1.90
CA VAL A 282 -2.78 3.19 -3.24
C VAL A 282 -1.67 3.08 -4.27
N TYR A 283 -1.87 2.27 -5.30
CA TYR A 283 -0.97 2.23 -6.45
C TYR A 283 -1.48 3.16 -7.55
N ALA A 284 -0.55 3.89 -8.17
CA ALA A 284 -0.82 4.62 -9.40
C ALA A 284 -0.93 3.64 -10.58
N LEU A 285 -2.00 3.77 -11.36
CA LEU A 285 -2.25 2.97 -12.55
C LEU A 285 -2.58 3.85 -13.76
N GLY A 286 -2.23 3.36 -14.94
CA GLY A 286 -2.63 3.94 -16.23
C GLY A 286 -1.50 4.78 -16.83
N GLY A 287 -0.80 4.20 -17.81
CA GLY A 287 0.35 4.83 -18.46
C GLY A 287 1.63 4.86 -17.61
N MET A 288 1.70 4.08 -16.53
CA MET A 288 2.84 4.05 -15.60
C MET A 288 3.95 3.10 -16.04
N SER A 289 5.17 3.46 -15.67
CA SER A 289 6.41 2.70 -15.78
C SER A 289 7.14 2.63 -14.42
N LEU A 290 8.26 1.92 -14.35
CA LEU A 290 9.08 1.90 -13.13
C LEU A 290 9.74 3.26 -12.85
N ASP A 291 10.01 4.05 -13.90
CA ASP A 291 10.62 5.37 -13.79
C ASP A 291 9.67 6.39 -13.12
N ASP A 292 8.37 6.10 -13.10
CA ASP A 292 7.36 6.93 -12.45
C ASP A 292 7.26 6.70 -10.93
N LEU A 293 7.98 5.72 -10.37
CA LEU A 293 7.82 5.31 -8.98
C LEU A 293 8.06 6.44 -7.97
N ASP A 294 9.12 7.23 -8.15
CA ASP A 294 9.43 8.33 -7.23
C ASP A 294 8.45 9.50 -7.36
N ALA A 295 7.95 9.75 -8.58
CA ALA A 295 6.86 10.70 -8.77
C ALA A 295 5.58 10.21 -8.07
N ALA A 296 5.20 8.95 -8.27
CA ALA A 296 4.02 8.35 -7.66
C ALA A 296 4.05 8.46 -6.13
N ARG A 297 5.19 8.13 -5.51
CA ARG A 297 5.37 8.22 -4.06
C ARG A 297 5.24 9.65 -3.55
N ARG A 298 5.83 10.64 -4.22
CA ARG A 298 5.66 12.07 -3.86
C ARG A 298 4.20 12.53 -3.90
N HIS A 299 3.38 11.89 -4.73
CA HIS A 299 1.93 12.14 -4.80
C HIS A 299 1.09 11.25 -3.85
N GLY A 300 1.74 10.51 -2.93
CA GLY A 300 1.06 9.69 -1.92
C GLY A 300 0.79 8.25 -2.31
N ALA A 301 1.27 7.80 -3.47
CA ALA A 301 1.13 6.41 -3.86
C ALA A 301 2.03 5.51 -3.02
N HIS A 302 1.54 4.32 -2.67
CA HIS A 302 2.36 3.22 -2.20
C HIS A 302 3.42 2.84 -3.26
N GLY A 303 3.00 2.78 -4.53
CA GLY A 303 3.82 2.33 -5.65
C GLY A 303 3.13 2.51 -7.00
N VAL A 304 3.62 1.81 -8.02
CA VAL A 304 3.06 1.81 -9.39
C VAL A 304 2.55 0.41 -9.79
N ALA A 305 1.49 0.37 -10.58
CA ALA A 305 0.99 -0.85 -11.19
C ALA A 305 1.16 -0.80 -12.70
N LEU A 306 1.74 -1.86 -13.27
CA LEU A 306 2.17 -1.91 -14.66
C LEU A 306 1.40 -2.98 -15.41
N MET A 307 0.82 -2.63 -16.57
CA MET A 307 0.22 -3.62 -17.48
C MET A 307 1.19 -3.91 -18.64
N ARG A 308 1.06 -3.19 -19.77
CA ARG A 308 1.96 -3.39 -20.93
C ARG A 308 3.44 -3.18 -20.59
N GLY A 309 3.74 -2.18 -19.77
CA GLY A 309 5.12 -1.87 -19.35
C GLY A 309 5.80 -2.97 -18.52
N ALA A 310 5.03 -3.88 -17.91
CA ALA A 310 5.58 -5.00 -17.15
C ALA A 310 6.13 -6.13 -18.04
N TRP A 311 5.72 -6.16 -19.31
CA TRP A 311 5.92 -7.29 -20.21
C TRP A 311 6.62 -6.91 -21.50
N ARG A 312 7.29 -5.75 -21.54
CA ARG A 312 8.13 -5.34 -22.68
C ARG A 312 9.51 -5.98 -22.60
#